data_AF-A0A7C1IXK6-F1
#
_entry.id   AF-A0A7C1IXK6-F1
#
_cell.length_a   1.000
_cell.length_b   1.000
_cell.length_c   1.000
_cell.angle_alpha   90.00
_cell.angle_beta   90.00
_cell.angle_gamma   90.00
#
_symmetry.space_group_name_H-M   'P 1'
#
loop_
_entity.id
_entity.type
_entity.pdbx_description
1 polymer ?
#
loop_
_entity_poly.entity_id
_entity_poly.type
_entity_poly.pdbx_seq_one_letter_code
_entity_poly.pdbx_strand_id
1 'polypeptide(L)'
;MTHLSDEILNEYLDDAFSDRISAEKHLAECADCAARLAALQALFTQLDSLPEMTLSRDLAAPVMRRVRGSGFLPRWLTLTMVLQAALALIVTMVAAPFVIEFASASMPALEAPSLTETIVEVQLQWMAWLDALSQFEVPSVPTIPAADISSLSFLFVLAAVSILWLVGNGLLLRNQNK
;
A
#
# COMPACT_ATOMS: atom_id res chain seq x y z
N MET A 1 13.12 -33.64 -35.19
CA MET A 1 12.06 -32.69 -34.75
C MET A 1 12.17 -32.58 -33.25
N THR A 2 12.04 -31.38 -32.68
CA THR A 2 12.16 -31.17 -31.23
C THR A 2 10.79 -31.44 -30.59
N HIS A 3 10.69 -32.48 -29.76
CA HIS A 3 9.45 -32.84 -29.05
C HIS A 3 9.20 -31.91 -27.86
N LEU A 4 7.95 -31.81 -27.42
CA LEU A 4 7.61 -31.17 -26.13
C LEU A 4 8.22 -31.95 -24.97
N SER A 5 8.73 -31.22 -23.97
CA SER A 5 9.20 -31.82 -22.72
C SER A 5 8.01 -32.28 -21.87
N ASP A 6 8.27 -33.16 -20.89
CA ASP A 6 7.24 -33.63 -19.98
C ASP A 6 6.72 -32.48 -19.08
N GLU A 7 7.57 -31.52 -18.72
CA GLU A 7 7.16 -30.34 -17.96
C GLU A 7 6.10 -29.53 -18.71
N ILE A 8 6.30 -29.25 -20.01
CA ILE A 8 5.34 -28.49 -20.82
C ILE A 8 4.03 -29.27 -20.97
N LEU A 9 4.09 -30.60 -21.14
CA LEU A 9 2.90 -31.43 -21.21
C LEU A 9 2.09 -31.41 -19.90
N ASN A 10 2.76 -31.43 -18.74
CA ASN A 10 2.10 -31.32 -17.44
C ASN A 10 1.55 -29.91 -17.19
N GLU A 11 2.31 -28.86 -17.49
CA GLU A 11 1.83 -27.47 -17.38
C GLU A 11 0.62 -27.21 -18.30
N TYR A 12 0.58 -27.85 -19.47
CA TYR A 12 -0.58 -27.80 -20.37
C TYR A 12 -1.81 -28.48 -19.75
N LEU A 13 -1.65 -29.60 -19.04
CA LEU A 13 -2.74 -30.31 -18.36
C LEU A 13 -3.25 -29.56 -17.11
N ASP A 14 -2.36 -28.88 -16.39
CA ASP A 14 -2.67 -28.10 -15.19
C ASP A 14 -3.24 -26.70 -15.50
N ASP A 15 -3.45 -26.36 -16.79
CA ASP A 15 -3.83 -25.03 -17.28
C ASP A 15 -2.87 -23.90 -16.82
N ALA A 16 -1.60 -24.26 -16.61
CA ALA A 16 -0.54 -23.38 -16.14
C ALA A 16 0.39 -22.89 -17.27
N PHE A 17 0.33 -23.52 -18.45
CA PHE A 17 1.16 -23.16 -19.60
C PHE A 17 0.60 -21.95 -20.37
N SER A 18 1.43 -20.92 -20.58
CA SER A 18 0.99 -19.65 -21.17
C SER A 18 0.83 -19.64 -22.69
N ASP A 19 1.48 -20.56 -23.42
CA ASP A 19 1.45 -20.62 -24.90
C ASP A 19 0.70 -21.86 -25.43
N ARG A 20 -0.56 -22.03 -25.02
CA ARG A 20 -1.39 -23.18 -25.43
C ARG A 20 -1.52 -23.34 -26.94
N ILE A 21 -1.61 -22.24 -27.70
CA ILE A 21 -1.79 -22.28 -29.16
C ILE A 21 -0.59 -22.95 -29.85
N SER A 22 0.62 -22.64 -29.41
CA SER A 22 1.84 -23.27 -29.94
C SER A 22 1.92 -24.76 -29.61
N ALA A 23 1.56 -25.13 -28.37
CA ALA A 23 1.51 -26.52 -27.94
C ALA A 23 0.45 -27.33 -28.70
N GLU A 24 -0.75 -26.79 -28.89
CA GLU A 24 -1.85 -27.42 -29.66
C GLU A 24 -1.45 -27.65 -31.12
N LYS A 25 -0.78 -26.67 -31.73
CA LYS A 25 -0.24 -26.83 -33.09
C LYS A 25 0.77 -27.96 -33.15
N HIS A 26 1.71 -28.02 -32.19
CA HIS A 26 2.69 -29.10 -32.15
C HIS A 26 2.04 -30.47 -31.92
N LEU A 27 1.03 -30.55 -31.05
CA LEU A 27 0.28 -31.78 -30.78
C LEU A 27 -0.52 -32.26 -32.00
N ALA A 28 -1.01 -31.35 -32.84
CA ALA A 28 -1.67 -31.69 -34.09
C ALA A 28 -0.69 -32.23 -35.15
N GLU A 29 0.57 -31.78 -35.12
CA GLU A 29 1.60 -32.15 -36.09
C GLU A 29 2.46 -33.35 -35.64
N CYS A 30 2.56 -33.64 -34.34
CA CYS A 30 3.44 -34.66 -33.77
C CYS A 30 2.66 -35.79 -33.05
N ALA A 31 2.53 -36.94 -33.72
CA ALA A 31 1.84 -38.12 -33.18
C ALA A 31 2.44 -38.65 -31.87
N ASP A 32 3.77 -38.59 -31.70
CA ASP A 32 4.43 -39.08 -30.48
C ASP A 32 4.08 -38.22 -29.26
N CYS A 33 4.04 -36.89 -29.42
CA CYS A 33 3.64 -35.96 -28.36
C CYS A 33 2.15 -36.11 -28.03
N ALA A 34 1.30 -36.30 -29.04
CA ALA A 34 -0.13 -36.57 -28.83
C ALA A 34 -0.37 -37.88 -28.06
N ALA A 35 0.38 -38.95 -28.39
CA ALA A 35 0.29 -40.22 -27.68
C ALA A 35 0.75 -40.10 -26.21
N ARG A 36 1.82 -39.35 -25.94
CA ARG A 36 2.28 -39.06 -24.57
C ARG A 36 1.24 -38.27 -23.78
N LEU A 37 0.64 -37.24 -24.38
CA LEU A 37 -0.44 -36.47 -23.75
C LEU A 37 -1.65 -37.36 -23.42
N ALA A 38 -2.07 -38.22 -24.34
CA ALA A 38 -3.18 -39.15 -24.11
C ALA A 38 -2.90 -40.12 -22.96
N ALA A 39 -1.66 -40.60 -22.83
CA ALA A 39 -1.24 -41.45 -21.71
C ALA A 39 -1.30 -40.71 -20.37
N LEU A 40 -0.84 -39.45 -20.32
CA LEU A 40 -0.94 -38.61 -19.13
C LEU A 40 -2.40 -38.31 -18.75
N GLN A 41 -3.24 -37.94 -19.73
CA GLN A 41 -4.68 -37.71 -19.50
C GLN A 41 -5.37 -38.96 -18.94
N ALA A 42 -5.03 -40.15 -19.43
CA ALA A 42 -5.56 -41.40 -18.90
C ALA A 42 -5.13 -41.64 -17.45
N LEU A 43 -3.91 -41.27 -17.07
CA LEU A 43 -3.43 -41.35 -15.69
C LEU A 43 -4.17 -40.37 -14.78
N PHE A 44 -4.35 -39.11 -15.19
CA PHE A 44 -5.12 -38.12 -14.41
C PHE A 44 -6.57 -38.57 -14.23
N THR A 45 -7.20 -39.11 -15.28
CA THR A 45 -8.56 -39.67 -15.19
C THR A 45 -8.64 -40.83 -14.19
N GLN A 46 -7.61 -41.67 -14.12
CA GLN A 46 -7.54 -42.74 -13.12
C GLN A 46 -7.35 -42.18 -11.70
N LEU A 47 -6.54 -41.14 -11.53
CA LEU A 47 -6.35 -40.48 -10.24
C LEU A 47 -7.64 -39.80 -9.77
N ASP A 48 -8.35 -39.11 -10.64
CA ASP A 48 -9.63 -38.46 -10.34
C ASP A 48 -10.74 -39.48 -10.01
N SER A 49 -10.60 -40.71 -10.50
CA SER A 49 -11.53 -41.81 -10.19
C SER A 49 -11.28 -42.46 -8.81
N LEU A 50 -10.18 -42.09 -8.13
CA LEU A 50 -9.90 -42.60 -6.79
C LEU A 50 -10.98 -42.15 -5.80
N PRO A 51 -11.40 -43.03 -4.88
CA PRO A 51 -12.41 -42.68 -3.89
C PRO A 51 -11.90 -41.54 -3.00
N GLU A 52 -12.75 -40.54 -2.82
CA GLU A 52 -12.47 -39.43 -1.92
C GLU A 52 -12.30 -39.97 -0.49
N MET A 53 -11.12 -39.76 0.10
CA MET A 53 -10.86 -40.24 1.45
C MET A 53 -11.58 -39.36 2.46
N THR A 54 -12.54 -39.95 3.17
CA THR A 54 -13.13 -39.29 4.34
C THR A 54 -12.07 -39.15 5.42
N LEU A 55 -11.91 -37.93 5.96
CA LEU A 55 -11.05 -37.73 7.12
C LEU A 55 -11.55 -38.57 8.30
N SER A 56 -10.63 -39.29 8.95
CA SER A 56 -10.93 -40.13 10.13
C SER A 56 -11.40 -39.32 11.34
N ARG A 57 -11.18 -38.00 11.32
CA ARG A 57 -11.55 -37.06 12.38
C ARG A 57 -12.02 -35.75 11.77
N ASP A 58 -13.01 -35.14 12.41
CA ASP A 58 -13.42 -33.78 12.09
C ASP A 58 -12.29 -32.78 12.36
N LEU A 59 -11.72 -32.24 11.28
CA LEU A 59 -10.73 -31.16 11.32
C LEU A 59 -11.35 -29.77 11.12
N ALA A 60 -12.64 -29.67 10.78
CA ALA A 60 -13.29 -28.39 10.52
C ALA A 60 -13.28 -27.52 11.77
N ALA A 61 -13.69 -28.06 12.92
CA ALA A 61 -13.72 -27.32 14.18
C ALA A 61 -12.34 -26.77 14.63
N PRO A 62 -11.24 -27.56 14.69
CA PRO A 62 -9.92 -27.02 15.04
C PRO A 62 -9.36 -26.05 13.99
N VAL A 63 -9.56 -26.29 12.69
CA VAL A 63 -9.12 -25.37 11.63
C VAL A 63 -9.87 -24.05 11.72
N MET A 64 -11.20 -24.08 11.84
CA MET A 64 -12.02 -22.88 11.96
C MET A 64 -11.70 -22.08 13.22
N ARG A 65 -11.35 -22.73 14.33
CA ARG A 65 -10.85 -22.02 15.53
C ARG A 65 -9.53 -21.32 15.28
N ARG A 66 -8.60 -21.94 14.54
CA ARG A 66 -7.32 -21.32 14.20
C ARG A 66 -7.47 -20.16 13.21
N VAL A 67 -8.35 -20.31 12.22
CA VAL A 67 -8.66 -19.27 11.22
C VAL A 67 -9.42 -18.09 11.85
N ARG A 68 -10.35 -18.34 12.78
CA ARG A 68 -11.09 -17.29 13.48
C ARG A 68 -10.31 -16.67 14.64
N GLY A 69 -9.35 -17.39 15.20
CA GLY A 69 -8.51 -16.94 16.31
C GLY A 69 -7.53 -15.82 15.94
N SER A 70 -7.35 -15.52 14.65
CA SER A 70 -6.48 -14.44 14.16
C SER A 70 -7.13 -13.06 14.14
N GLY A 71 -8.38 -12.91 14.60
CA GLY A 71 -9.21 -11.75 14.25
C GLY A 71 -9.74 -10.87 15.38
N PHE A 72 -9.22 -10.95 16.61
CA PHE A 72 -9.68 -10.05 17.68
C PHE A 72 -8.54 -9.21 18.22
N LEU A 73 -8.49 -7.95 17.79
CA LEU A 73 -7.67 -6.91 18.43
C LEU A 73 -8.02 -6.91 19.93
N PRO A 74 -7.01 -6.90 20.83
CA PRO A 74 -7.27 -7.00 22.26
C PRO A 74 -8.16 -5.84 22.71
N ARG A 75 -9.12 -6.13 23.60
CA ARG A 75 -10.13 -5.16 24.08
C ARG A 75 -9.54 -3.86 24.64
N TRP A 76 -8.31 -3.88 25.18
CA TRP A 76 -7.67 -2.62 25.58
C TRP A 76 -7.40 -1.72 24.38
N LEU A 77 -7.01 -2.30 23.24
CA LEU A 77 -6.51 -1.54 22.09
C LEU A 77 -7.66 -0.79 21.43
N THR A 78 -8.82 -1.43 21.36
CA THR A 78 -10.06 -0.76 20.93
C THR A 78 -10.47 0.33 21.90
N LEU A 79 -10.34 0.12 23.22
CA LEU A 79 -10.61 1.15 24.24
C LEU A 79 -9.65 2.34 24.13
N THR A 80 -8.34 2.12 23.96
CA THR A 80 -7.36 3.20 23.81
C THR A 80 -7.60 3.98 22.53
N MET A 81 -7.97 3.30 21.43
CA MET A 81 -8.26 3.96 20.16
C MET A 81 -9.53 4.80 20.23
N VAL A 82 -10.60 4.27 20.87
CA VAL A 82 -11.83 5.03 21.11
C VAL A 82 -11.57 6.24 22.00
N LEU A 83 -10.77 6.08 23.05
CA LEU A 83 -10.41 7.18 23.95
C LEU A 83 -9.57 8.26 23.22
N GLN A 84 -8.63 7.84 22.38
CA GLN A 84 -7.84 8.76 21.55
C GLN A 84 -8.71 9.52 20.54
N ALA A 85 -9.63 8.83 19.86
CA ALA A 85 -10.56 9.47 18.93
C ALA A 85 -11.49 10.47 19.64
N ALA A 86 -12.02 10.09 20.80
CA ALA A 86 -12.85 10.97 21.62
C ALA A 86 -12.06 12.20 22.09
N LEU A 87 -10.83 12.01 22.56
CA LEU A 87 -9.98 13.12 23.00
C LEU A 87 -9.62 14.05 21.84
N ALA A 88 -9.27 13.51 20.66
CA ALA A 88 -8.98 14.30 19.47
C ALA A 88 -10.19 15.15 19.08
N LEU A 89 -11.40 14.57 19.09
CA LEU A 89 -12.62 15.29 18.78
C LEU A 89 -12.92 16.40 19.79
N ILE A 90 -12.73 16.15 21.09
CA ILE A 90 -12.88 17.17 22.14
C ILE A 90 -11.88 18.30 21.92
N VAL A 91 -10.61 17.97 21.68
CA VAL A 91 -9.55 18.97 21.43
C VAL A 91 -9.89 19.80 20.19
N THR A 92 -10.31 19.17 19.09
CA THR A 92 -10.73 19.88 17.88
C THR A 92 -11.92 20.80 18.16
N MET A 93 -12.94 20.33 18.89
CA MET A 93 -14.14 21.12 19.20
C MET A 93 -13.82 22.33 20.09
N VAL A 94 -12.89 22.19 21.04
CA VAL A 94 -12.43 23.27 21.92
C VAL A 94 -11.49 24.23 21.20
N ALA A 95 -10.60 23.74 20.33
CA ALA A 95 -9.63 24.56 19.61
C ALA A 95 -10.24 25.27 18.40
N ALA A 96 -11.31 24.73 17.80
CA ALA A 96 -11.99 25.30 16.63
C ALA A 96 -12.31 26.80 16.76
N PRO A 97 -12.97 27.31 17.83
CA PRO A 97 -13.27 28.73 17.95
C PRO A 97 -12.01 29.59 17.96
N PHE A 98 -10.94 29.14 18.63
CA PHE A 98 -9.67 29.87 18.70
C PHE A 98 -8.96 29.93 17.34
N VAL A 99 -8.98 28.83 16.59
CA VAL A 99 -8.43 28.77 15.23
C VAL A 99 -9.24 29.66 14.28
N ILE A 100 -10.57 29.64 14.37
CA ILE A 100 -11.44 30.49 13.55
C ILE A 100 -11.23 31.97 13.87
N GLU A 101 -11.16 32.34 15.14
CA GLU A 101 -10.92 33.71 15.58
C GLU A 101 -9.54 34.20 15.13
N PHE A 102 -8.49 33.40 15.36
CA PHE A 102 -7.13 33.70 14.89
C PHE A 102 -7.06 33.82 13.37
N ALA A 103 -7.71 32.93 12.63
CA ALA A 103 -7.77 32.97 11.17
C ALA A 103 -8.54 34.22 10.68
N SER A 104 -9.67 34.55 11.30
CA SER A 104 -10.47 35.74 10.93
C SER A 104 -9.79 37.07 11.30
N ALA A 105 -8.99 37.09 12.36
CA ALA A 105 -8.23 38.26 12.79
C ALA A 105 -6.97 38.47 11.95
N SER A 106 -6.38 37.39 11.43
CA SER A 106 -5.13 37.43 10.67
C SER A 106 -5.32 37.39 9.15
N MET A 107 -6.49 36.95 8.66
CA MET A 107 -6.82 36.94 7.24
C MET A 107 -7.77 38.10 6.92
N PRO A 108 -7.44 38.99 5.98
CA PRO A 108 -8.42 39.94 5.44
C PRO A 108 -9.60 39.15 4.85
N ALA A 109 -10.81 39.72 4.89
CA ALA A 109 -11.96 39.14 4.23
C ALA A 109 -11.65 38.97 2.74
N LEU A 110 -11.32 37.76 2.34
CA LEU A 110 -11.08 37.42 0.94
C LEU A 110 -12.46 37.40 0.27
N GLU A 111 -12.83 38.50 -0.38
CA GLU A 111 -13.75 38.42 -1.51
C GLU A 111 -13.16 37.35 -2.43
N ALA A 112 -13.80 36.19 -2.49
CA ALA A 112 -13.30 35.11 -3.32
C ALA A 112 -13.37 35.60 -4.77
N PRO A 113 -12.23 35.85 -5.44
CA PRO A 113 -12.24 36.25 -6.82
C PRO A 113 -13.02 35.20 -7.60
N SER A 114 -13.77 35.63 -8.61
CA SER A 114 -14.44 34.67 -9.48
C SER A 114 -13.40 33.71 -10.06
N LEU A 115 -13.80 32.46 -10.36
CA LEU A 115 -12.89 31.49 -10.98
C LEU A 115 -12.22 32.07 -12.24
N THR A 116 -12.96 32.89 -12.99
CA THR A 116 -12.48 33.65 -14.15
C THR A 116 -11.38 34.65 -13.81
N GLU A 117 -11.56 35.48 -12.78
CA GLU A 117 -10.52 36.41 -12.32
C GLU A 117 -9.29 35.67 -11.84
N THR A 118 -9.47 34.58 -11.09
CA THR A 118 -8.37 33.74 -10.60
C THR A 118 -7.58 33.13 -11.76
N ILE A 119 -8.26 32.63 -12.80
CA ILE A 119 -7.60 32.03 -13.97
C ILE A 119 -6.82 33.10 -14.75
N VAL A 120 -7.41 34.29 -14.94
CA VAL A 120 -6.74 35.40 -15.65
C VAL A 120 -5.52 35.88 -14.88
N GLU A 121 -5.65 36.04 -13.56
CA GLU A 121 -4.55 36.48 -12.70
C GLU A 121 -3.41 35.46 -12.69
N VAL A 122 -3.73 34.17 -12.51
CA VAL A 122 -2.73 33.09 -12.58
C VAL A 122 -2.06 33.03 -13.96
N GLN A 123 -2.81 33.20 -15.04
CA GLN A 123 -2.24 33.19 -16.40
C GLN A 123 -1.28 34.36 -16.62
N LEU A 124 -1.65 35.58 -16.20
CA LEU A 124 -0.80 36.76 -16.32
C LEU A 124 0.46 36.62 -15.46
N GLN A 125 0.32 36.13 -14.23
CA GLN A 125 1.42 35.93 -13.29
C GLN A 125 2.37 34.81 -13.76
N TRP A 126 1.83 33.77 -14.39
CA TRP A 126 2.61 32.72 -15.04
C TRP A 126 3.43 33.24 -16.23
N MET A 127 2.82 34.05 -17.10
CA MET A 127 3.56 34.65 -18.22
C MET A 127 4.65 35.61 -17.75
N ALA A 128 4.36 36.46 -16.75
CA ALA A 128 5.34 37.36 -16.17
C ALA A 128 6.50 36.59 -15.49
N TRP A 129 6.20 35.47 -14.84
CA TRP A 129 7.20 34.59 -14.27
C TRP A 129 8.08 33.92 -15.33
N LEU A 130 7.49 33.44 -16.43
CA LEU A 130 8.24 32.90 -17.56
C LEU A 130 9.16 33.94 -18.21
N ASP A 131 8.68 35.18 -18.37
CA ASP A 131 9.49 36.28 -18.88
C ASP A 131 10.65 36.61 -17.92
N ALA A 132 10.38 36.69 -16.62
CA ALA A 132 11.40 36.91 -15.59
C ALA A 132 12.45 35.78 -15.55
N LEU A 133 12.03 34.52 -15.73
CA LEU A 133 12.95 33.39 -15.85
C LEU A 133 13.82 33.45 -17.10
N SER A 134 13.23 33.88 -18.22
CA SER A 134 13.97 34.02 -19.48
C SER A 134 15.06 35.11 -19.40
N GLN A 135 14.83 36.11 -18.54
CA GLN A 135 15.75 37.21 -18.26
C GLN A 135 16.62 36.95 -17.01
N PHE A 136 16.49 35.77 -16.39
CA PHE A 136 17.21 35.45 -15.16
C PHE A 136 18.69 35.18 -15.46
N GLU A 137 19.51 36.22 -15.34
CA GLU A 137 20.95 36.08 -15.17
C GLU A 137 21.23 35.57 -13.76
N VAL A 138 21.99 34.47 -13.64
CA VAL A 138 22.29 33.85 -12.34
C VAL A 138 23.02 34.86 -11.45
N PRO A 139 22.38 35.38 -10.37
CA PRO A 139 23.05 36.32 -9.49
C PRO A 139 24.18 35.58 -8.76
N SER A 140 25.37 36.19 -8.74
CA SER A 140 26.47 35.67 -7.93
C SER A 140 26.03 35.56 -6.46
N VAL A 141 26.24 34.38 -5.87
CA VAL A 141 25.63 33.96 -4.61
C VAL A 141 26.08 34.89 -3.47
N PRO A 142 25.17 35.63 -2.82
CA PRO A 142 25.49 36.35 -1.60
C PRO A 142 25.59 35.38 -0.43
N THR A 143 26.64 35.52 0.38
CA THR A 143 26.86 34.73 1.59
C THR A 143 25.82 35.08 2.65
N ILE A 144 24.98 34.11 3.00
CA ILE A 144 23.95 34.25 4.04
C ILE A 144 24.62 34.06 5.42
N PRO A 145 24.45 34.97 6.40
CA PRO A 145 24.83 34.71 7.77
C PRO A 145 23.91 33.64 8.37
N ALA A 146 24.49 32.51 8.78
CA ALA A 146 23.77 31.45 9.46
C ALA A 146 23.17 31.98 10.77
N ALA A 147 21.86 31.81 10.96
CA ALA A 147 21.29 31.89 12.30
C ALA A 147 21.76 30.67 13.08
N ASP A 148 22.51 30.89 14.16
CA ASP A 148 23.04 29.85 15.07
C ASP A 148 21.92 29.19 15.88
N ILE A 149 21.06 28.44 15.22
CA ILE A 149 20.24 27.44 15.90
C ILE A 149 21.16 26.23 16.05
N SER A 150 21.66 26.01 17.27
CA SER A 150 22.59 24.90 17.54
C SER A 150 21.97 23.59 17.05
N SER A 151 22.57 22.99 16.02
CA SER A 151 22.10 21.79 15.32
C SER A 151 21.87 20.61 16.26
N LEU A 152 22.58 20.60 17.39
CA LEU A 152 22.40 19.69 18.52
C LEU A 152 20.99 19.77 19.12
N SER A 153 20.45 20.98 19.35
CA SER A 153 19.11 21.16 19.95
C SER A 153 18.01 20.54 19.08
N PHE A 154 18.10 20.76 17.77
CA PHE A 154 17.13 20.19 16.83
C PHE A 154 17.23 18.66 16.76
N LEU A 155 18.46 18.12 16.75
CA LEU A 155 18.70 16.68 16.82
C LEU A 155 18.18 16.06 18.12
N PHE A 156 18.34 16.73 19.27
CA PHE A 156 17.80 16.24 20.54
C PHE A 156 16.28 16.20 20.55
N VAL A 157 15.61 17.22 20.01
CA VAL A 157 14.14 17.23 19.90
C VAL A 157 13.66 16.10 18.99
N LEU A 158 14.28 15.93 17.82
CA LEU A 158 13.94 14.85 16.88
C LEU A 158 14.20 13.46 17.47
N ALA A 159 15.33 13.28 18.16
CA ALA A 159 15.68 12.03 18.83
C ALA A 159 14.71 11.72 19.97
N ALA A 160 14.35 12.71 20.80
CA ALA A 160 13.40 12.54 21.88
C ALA A 160 12.02 12.13 21.37
N VAL A 161 11.52 12.80 20.31
CA VAL A 161 10.23 12.45 19.68
C VAL A 161 10.27 11.05 19.06
N SER A 162 11.36 10.69 18.39
CA SER A 162 11.52 9.37 17.75
C SER A 162 11.60 8.25 18.78
N ILE A 163 12.32 8.45 19.88
CA ILE A 163 12.43 7.48 20.98
C ILE A 163 11.07 7.30 21.66
N LEU A 164 10.36 8.40 21.94
CA LEU A 164 9.04 8.34 22.55
C LEU A 164 8.04 7.56 21.68
N TRP A 165 8.09 7.78 20.36
CA TRP A 165 7.28 7.06 19.39
C TRP A 165 7.64 5.57 19.31
N LEU A 166 8.93 5.22 19.25
CA LEU A 166 9.41 3.84 19.20
C LEU A 166 9.08 3.07 20.47
N VAL A 167 9.26 3.68 21.65
CA VAL A 167 8.95 3.05 22.93
C VAL A 167 7.44 2.87 23.07
N GLY A 168 6.64 3.89 22.76
CA GLY A 168 5.18 3.82 22.83
C GLY A 168 4.61 2.72 21.94
N ASN A 169 5.02 2.69 20.66
CA ASN A 169 4.54 1.68 19.71
C ASN A 169 5.16 0.30 19.96
N GLY A 170 6.43 0.22 20.36
CA GLY A 170 7.11 -1.03 20.69
C GLY A 170 6.49 -1.75 21.90
N LEU A 171 6.09 -1.01 22.94
CA LEU A 171 5.37 -1.58 24.09
C LEU A 171 3.98 -2.09 23.72
N LEU A 172 3.27 -1.37 22.84
CA LEU A 172 1.96 -1.79 22.34
C LEU A 172 2.05 -3.09 21.53
N LEU A 173 3.08 -3.24 20.69
CA LEU A 173 3.26 -4.43 19.84
C LEU A 173 3.80 -5.64 20.60
N ARG A 174 4.65 -5.45 21.61
CA ARG A 174 5.22 -6.55 22.41
C ARG A 174 4.16 -7.30 23.23
N ASN A 175 3.07 -6.64 23.63
CA ASN A 175 2.00 -7.27 24.41
C ASN A 175 0.97 -8.04 23.56
N GLN A 176 1.13 -8.10 22.23
CA GLN A 176 0.29 -8.91 21.35
C GLN A 176 0.92 -10.27 20.95
N ASN A 177 2.19 -10.50 21.30
CA ASN A 177 2.94 -11.71 20.94
C ASN A 177 3.12 -12.71 22.12
N LYS A 178 2.23 -12.68 23.11
CA LYS A 178 2.09 -13.71 24.15
C LYS A 178 0.69 -14.30 24.10
#